data_AF-A0A934A1K7-F1
#
_entry.id   AF-A0A934A1K7-F1
#
_cell.length_a   1.000
_cell.length_b   1.000
_cell.length_c   1.000
_cell.angle_alpha   90.00
_cell.angle_beta   90.00
_cell.angle_gamma   90.00
#
_symmetry.space_group_name_H-M   'P 1'
#
loop_
_entity.id
_entity.type
_entity.pdbx_description
1 polymer ?
#
loop_
_entity_poly.entity_id
_entity_poly.type
_entity_poly.pdbx_seq_one_letter_code
_entity_poly.pdbx_strand_id
1 'polypeptide(L)'
;MPPCPPWQSCPLTVFDARPRSQAALFRALLQFDVERNRRYLRGQQGYDETYCNVFVWDATRALGCEVPHWVTNAEGKRVETSALGVIHWLRSFGPAQGWYRVSREDAMAGANGGWPVVACWENAERTRDGRLKPSHVAMLLPPNGTECRIAQAGAENLFDVPIARGVGRGREIEFWAHP
;
A
#
# COMPACT_ATOMS: atom_id res chain seq x y z
N MET A 1 -16.67 4.93 5.71
CA MET A 1 -16.00 5.63 6.84
C MET A 1 -16.25 7.13 6.75
N PRO A 2 -16.32 7.88 7.88
CA PRO A 2 -16.43 9.34 7.84
C PRO A 2 -15.24 9.95 7.08
N PRO A 3 -15.39 11.14 6.47
CA PRO A 3 -14.33 11.79 5.72
C PRO A 3 -13.23 12.27 6.66
N CYS A 4 -12.20 11.45 6.85
CA CYS A 4 -10.98 11.81 7.57
C CYS A 4 -9.90 12.20 6.54
N PRO A 5 -9.28 13.39 6.65
CA PRO A 5 -8.21 13.81 5.74
C PRO A 5 -7.02 12.83 5.74
N PRO A 6 -6.33 12.61 4.61
CA PRO A 6 -5.28 11.59 4.49
C PRO A 6 -4.19 11.65 5.57
N TRP A 7 -3.84 12.84 6.04
CA TRP A 7 -2.81 13.07 7.08
C TRP A 7 -3.28 12.79 8.52
N GLN A 8 -4.54 12.43 8.75
CA GLN A 8 -5.06 12.10 10.08
C GLN A 8 -5.35 10.60 10.20
N SER A 9 -5.18 10.05 11.41
CA SER A 9 -5.66 8.70 11.72
C SER A 9 -7.18 8.67 11.68
N CYS A 10 -7.74 7.85 10.79
CA CYS A 10 -9.16 7.54 10.81
C CYS A 10 -9.45 6.49 11.91
N PRO A 11 -10.58 6.58 12.63
CA PRO A 11 -11.10 5.44 13.37
C PRO A 11 -11.33 4.30 12.38
N LEU A 12 -10.55 3.23 12.50
CA LEU A 12 -10.79 2.03 11.72
C LEU A 12 -12.07 1.39 12.26
N THR A 13 -13.02 1.08 11.38
CA THR A 13 -13.98 0.01 11.68
C THR A 13 -13.13 -1.25 11.81
N VAL A 14 -12.77 -1.62 13.04
CA VAL A 14 -11.84 -2.72 13.29
C VAL A 14 -12.50 -4.02 12.86
N PHE A 15 -12.36 -4.38 11.58
CA PHE A 15 -12.47 -5.76 11.18
C PHE A 15 -11.19 -6.44 11.65
N ASP A 16 -11.26 -7.14 12.78
CA ASP A 16 -10.15 -8.01 13.18
C ASP A 16 -10.05 -9.12 12.12
N ALA A 17 -9.09 -8.98 11.21
CA ALA A 17 -8.86 -9.95 10.15
C ALA A 17 -8.21 -11.25 10.67
N ARG A 18 -8.24 -11.48 11.99
CA ARG A 18 -7.80 -12.72 12.62
C ARG A 18 -9.00 -13.65 12.89
N PRO A 19 -8.88 -14.95 12.57
CA PRO A 19 -7.73 -15.60 11.94
C PRO A 19 -7.56 -15.16 10.48
N ARG A 20 -6.29 -15.06 10.04
CA ARG A 20 -5.96 -14.69 8.66
C ARG A 20 -6.56 -15.71 7.70
N SER A 21 -7.25 -15.20 6.69
CA SER A 21 -7.82 -16.00 5.60
C SER A 21 -7.96 -15.14 4.37
N GLN A 22 -8.09 -15.80 3.22
CA GLN A 22 -8.39 -15.17 1.94
C GLN A 22 -9.55 -14.16 2.04
N ALA A 23 -10.67 -14.61 2.61
CA ALA A 23 -11.89 -13.82 2.75
C ALA A 23 -11.71 -12.65 3.73
N ALA A 24 -10.97 -12.86 4.82
CA ALA A 24 -10.67 -11.82 5.79
C ALA A 24 -9.81 -10.70 5.19
N LEU A 25 -8.75 -11.05 4.45
CA LEU A 25 -7.91 -10.09 3.74
C LEU A 25 -8.73 -9.28 2.73
N PHE A 26 -9.51 -9.96 1.89
CA PHE A 26 -10.35 -9.28 0.89
C PHE A 26 -11.35 -8.31 1.53
N ARG A 27 -12.07 -8.74 2.58
CA ARG A 27 -13.02 -7.87 3.31
C ARG A 27 -12.33 -6.70 3.99
N ALA A 28 -11.16 -6.94 4.59
CA ALA A 28 -10.37 -5.91 5.24
C ALA A 28 -9.94 -4.82 4.26
N LEU A 29 -9.59 -5.18 3.02
CA LEU A 29 -9.25 -4.20 1.97
C LEU A 29 -10.49 -3.53 1.37
N LEU A 30 -11.57 -4.29 1.17
CA LEU A 30 -12.82 -3.78 0.60
C LEU A 30 -13.47 -2.68 1.46
N GLN A 31 -13.36 -2.77 2.79
CA GLN A 31 -13.99 -1.81 3.71
C GLN A 31 -13.56 -0.35 3.46
N PHE A 32 -12.38 -0.15 2.88
CA PHE A 32 -11.82 1.17 2.63
C PHE A 32 -12.47 1.87 1.44
N ASP A 33 -13.17 1.13 0.57
CA ASP A 33 -13.85 1.64 -0.63
C ASP A 33 -12.93 2.58 -1.42
N VAL A 34 -11.71 2.11 -1.70
CA VAL A 34 -10.58 2.97 -2.15
C VAL A 34 -10.92 3.79 -3.40
N GLU A 35 -11.77 3.25 -4.27
CA GLU A 35 -12.22 3.88 -5.51
C GLU A 35 -13.07 5.14 -5.28
N ARG A 36 -13.80 5.22 -4.17
CA ARG A 36 -14.79 6.29 -3.91
C ARG A 36 -14.51 7.09 -2.66
N ASN A 37 -13.71 6.55 -1.75
CA ASN A 37 -13.44 7.19 -0.47
C ASN A 37 -12.61 8.46 -0.67
N ARG A 38 -13.21 9.59 -0.26
CA ARG A 38 -12.63 10.94 -0.41
C ARG A 38 -11.22 11.05 0.16
N ARG A 39 -10.90 10.27 1.20
CA ARG A 39 -9.58 10.21 1.83
C ARG A 39 -8.45 9.92 0.84
N TYR A 40 -8.72 9.13 -0.20
CA TYR A 40 -7.70 8.70 -1.17
C TYR A 40 -7.77 9.45 -2.49
N LEU A 41 -8.65 10.45 -2.64
CA LEU A 41 -8.72 11.23 -3.86
C LEU A 41 -7.43 12.03 -4.05
N ARG A 42 -6.88 12.03 -5.27
CA ARG A 42 -5.69 12.84 -5.59
C ARG A 42 -5.95 14.34 -5.45
N GLY A 43 -4.86 15.09 -5.22
CA GLY A 43 -4.87 16.55 -5.24
C GLY A 43 -5.67 17.24 -4.14
N GLN A 44 -5.75 16.62 -2.96
CA GLN A 44 -6.44 17.22 -1.82
C GLN A 44 -5.67 18.38 -1.17
N GLN A 45 -4.36 18.55 -1.41
CA GLN A 45 -3.56 19.68 -0.91
C GLN A 45 -3.05 20.60 -2.03
N GLY A 46 -3.58 20.48 -3.26
CA GLY A 46 -3.36 21.43 -4.35
C GLY A 46 -2.21 21.10 -5.31
N TYR A 47 -1.42 20.04 -5.04
CA TYR A 47 -0.49 19.46 -6.00
C TYR A 47 -1.04 18.15 -6.56
N ASP A 48 -0.42 17.57 -7.59
CA ASP A 48 -0.84 16.28 -8.14
C ASP A 48 -0.49 15.07 -7.23
N GLU A 49 -0.80 15.21 -5.94
CA GLU A 49 -0.50 14.27 -4.88
C GLU A 49 -1.37 13.03 -5.00
N THR A 50 -0.77 11.89 -4.72
CA THR A 50 -1.48 10.61 -4.60
C THR A 50 -1.23 10.04 -3.22
N TYR A 51 -2.20 9.25 -2.74
CA TYR A 51 -2.23 8.79 -1.34
C TYR A 51 -2.07 7.26 -1.25
N CYS A 52 -1.25 6.69 -2.14
CA CYS A 52 -0.96 5.24 -2.18
C CYS A 52 -0.39 4.72 -0.85
N ASN A 53 0.56 5.46 -0.27
CA ASN A 53 1.15 5.23 1.05
C ASN A 53 0.11 5.27 2.18
N VAL A 54 -0.84 6.21 2.13
CA VAL A 54 -1.90 6.35 3.15
C VAL A 54 -2.86 5.15 3.08
N PHE A 55 -3.25 4.73 1.88
CA PHE A 55 -4.09 3.54 1.70
C PHE A 55 -3.41 2.28 2.23
N VAL A 56 -2.12 2.07 1.88
CA VAL A 56 -1.35 0.92 2.39
C VAL A 56 -1.20 0.99 3.91
N TRP A 57 -0.97 2.16 4.47
CA TRP A 57 -0.94 2.36 5.93
C TRP A 57 -2.27 1.96 6.59
N ASP A 58 -3.39 2.52 6.15
CA ASP A 58 -4.70 2.22 6.73
C ASP A 58 -5.03 0.72 6.62
N ALA A 59 -4.74 0.12 5.46
CA ALA A 59 -4.93 -1.31 5.22
C ALA A 59 -4.09 -2.19 6.15
N THR A 60 -2.78 -1.94 6.23
CA THR A 60 -1.88 -2.73 7.06
C THR A 60 -2.14 -2.53 8.56
N ARG A 61 -2.56 -1.34 8.96
CA ARG A 61 -3.02 -1.07 10.33
C ARG A 61 -4.30 -1.86 10.67
N ALA A 62 -5.28 -1.92 9.77
CA ALA A 62 -6.46 -2.76 9.96
C ALA A 62 -6.14 -4.27 9.99
N LEU A 63 -5.06 -4.69 9.32
CA LEU A 63 -4.58 -6.06 9.30
C LEU A 63 -3.61 -6.39 10.45
N GLY A 64 -3.32 -5.43 11.34
CA GLY A 64 -2.46 -5.61 12.52
C GLY A 64 -0.97 -5.73 12.21
N CYS A 65 -0.52 -5.26 11.03
CA CYS A 65 0.85 -5.33 10.55
C CYS A 65 1.33 -3.98 10.00
N GLU A 66 1.01 -2.91 10.72
CA GLU A 66 1.16 -1.52 10.28
C GLU A 66 2.54 -1.17 9.68
N VAL A 67 2.55 -0.61 8.46
CA VAL A 67 3.71 0.13 7.92
C VAL A 67 3.69 1.58 8.42
N PRO A 68 4.82 2.29 8.50
CA PRO A 68 4.83 3.63 9.08
C PRO A 68 4.07 4.65 8.22
N HIS A 69 3.19 5.42 8.87
CA HIS A 69 2.62 6.64 8.28
C HIS A 69 3.54 7.84 8.45
N TRP A 70 4.22 7.94 9.59
CA TRP A 70 5.11 9.04 9.92
C TRP A 70 6.49 8.52 10.28
N VAL A 71 7.53 9.20 9.79
CA VAL A 71 8.92 8.97 10.17
C VAL A 71 9.53 10.24 10.74
N THR A 72 10.59 10.09 11.52
CA THR A 72 11.40 11.21 11.98
C THR A 72 12.52 11.43 10.96
N ASN A 73 12.62 12.63 10.39
CA ASN A 73 13.69 12.97 9.46
C ASN A 73 15.02 13.26 10.20
N ALA A 74 16.08 13.55 9.45
CA ALA A 74 17.42 13.81 10.00
C ALA A 74 17.45 15.01 10.96
N GLU A 75 16.54 15.97 10.79
CA GLU A 75 16.38 17.15 11.65
C GLU A 75 15.51 16.89 12.90
N GLY A 76 15.08 15.64 13.13
CA GLY A 76 14.23 15.29 14.27
C GLY A 76 12.75 15.64 14.10
N LYS A 77 12.32 16.08 12.91
CA LYS A 77 10.94 16.44 12.62
C LYS A 77 10.13 15.23 12.15
N ARG A 78 8.92 15.10 12.67
CA ARG A 78 7.93 14.12 12.20
C ARG A 78 7.41 14.54 10.83
N VAL A 79 7.61 13.71 9.81
CA VAL A 79 7.20 13.93 8.43
C VAL A 79 6.40 12.73 7.91
N GLU A 80 5.45 12.99 7.02
CA GLU A 80 4.63 11.93 6.43
C GLU A 80 5.49 11.07 5.50
N THR A 81 5.33 9.76 5.59
CA THR A 81 6.15 8.79 4.87
C THR A 81 5.68 8.70 3.43
N SER A 82 6.53 9.04 2.47
CA SER A 82 6.24 8.83 1.04
C SER A 82 6.19 7.35 0.69
N ALA A 83 5.68 7.00 -0.50
CA ALA A 83 5.75 5.62 -1.00
C ALA A 83 7.18 5.07 -1.04
N LEU A 84 8.15 5.90 -1.46
CA LEU A 84 9.57 5.54 -1.42
C LEU A 84 10.06 5.31 0.02
N GLY A 85 9.61 6.13 0.96
CA GLY A 85 9.88 5.95 2.38
C GLY A 85 9.37 4.61 2.91
N VAL A 86 8.17 4.18 2.51
CA VAL A 86 7.62 2.86 2.87
C VAL A 86 8.51 1.73 2.30
N ILE A 87 8.94 1.83 1.04
CA ILE A 87 9.83 0.85 0.41
C ILE A 87 11.16 0.74 1.17
N HIS A 88 11.78 1.87 1.50
CA HIS A 88 13.03 1.88 2.27
C HIS A 88 12.85 1.33 3.68
N TRP A 89 11.72 1.61 4.33
CA TRP A 89 11.40 1.06 5.63
C TRP A 89 11.22 -0.46 5.57
N LEU A 90 10.49 -0.98 4.57
CA LEU A 90 10.33 -2.42 4.37
C LEU A 90 11.69 -3.10 4.19
N ARG A 91 12.57 -2.54 3.37
CA ARG A 91 13.92 -3.07 3.16
C ARG A 91 14.79 -3.07 4.43
N SER A 92 14.70 -2.02 5.25
CA SER A 92 15.62 -1.80 6.37
C SER A 92 15.12 -2.37 7.69
N PHE A 93 13.81 -2.25 7.93
CA PHE A 93 13.16 -2.56 9.21
C PHE A 93 12.06 -3.60 9.09
N GLY A 94 11.51 -3.81 7.88
CA GLY A 94 10.44 -4.76 7.61
C GLY A 94 10.69 -6.16 8.20
N PRO A 95 11.86 -6.80 7.99
CA PRO A 95 12.13 -8.14 8.53
C PRO A 95 12.02 -8.23 10.05
N ALA A 96 12.46 -7.19 10.77
CA ALA A 96 12.34 -7.13 12.22
C ALA A 96 10.89 -6.92 12.69
N GLN A 97 10.00 -6.51 11.78
CA GLN A 97 8.59 -6.25 12.00
C GLN A 97 7.68 -7.31 11.32
N GLY A 98 8.25 -8.46 10.92
CA GLY A 98 7.50 -9.57 10.32
C GLY A 98 7.21 -9.43 8.82
N TRP A 99 7.75 -8.42 8.15
CA TRP A 99 7.64 -8.25 6.70
C TRP A 99 8.84 -8.87 5.98
N TYR A 100 8.58 -9.76 5.03
CA TYR A 100 9.62 -10.44 4.26
C TYR A 100 9.46 -10.18 2.77
N ARG A 101 10.58 -9.89 2.11
CA ARG A 101 10.62 -9.82 0.65
C ARG A 101 10.41 -11.23 0.10
N VAL A 102 9.50 -11.36 -0.85
CA VAL A 102 9.11 -12.65 -1.44
C VAL A 102 9.07 -12.58 -2.96
N SER A 103 9.05 -13.74 -3.62
CA SER A 103 8.78 -13.84 -5.06
C SER A 103 7.34 -13.42 -5.37
N ARG A 104 7.03 -13.20 -6.64
CA ARG A 104 5.65 -12.91 -7.07
C ARG A 104 4.73 -14.09 -6.81
N GLU A 105 5.24 -15.30 -7.03
CA GLU A 105 4.54 -16.56 -6.84
C GLU A 105 4.19 -16.74 -5.35
N ASP A 106 5.16 -16.55 -4.46
CA ASP A 106 4.96 -16.62 -3.00
C ASP A 106 4.05 -15.50 -2.50
N ALA A 107 4.15 -14.30 -3.07
CA ALA A 107 3.25 -13.18 -2.77
C ALA A 107 1.79 -13.53 -3.09
N MET A 108 1.54 -14.10 -4.27
CA MET A 108 0.20 -14.55 -4.66
C MET A 108 -0.30 -15.70 -3.80
N ALA A 109 0.55 -16.70 -3.52
CA ALA A 109 0.19 -17.82 -2.64
C ALA A 109 -0.10 -17.34 -1.21
N GLY A 110 0.71 -16.43 -0.69
CA GLY A 110 0.54 -15.81 0.62
C GLY A 110 -0.75 -15.01 0.72
N ALA A 111 -1.03 -14.14 -0.25
CA ALA A 111 -2.29 -13.40 -0.32
C ALA A 111 -3.50 -14.35 -0.41
N ASN A 112 -3.38 -15.46 -1.16
CA ASN A 112 -4.40 -16.51 -1.20
C ASN A 112 -4.60 -17.21 0.16
N GLY A 113 -3.54 -17.33 0.95
CA GLY A 113 -3.57 -17.80 2.34
C GLY A 113 -4.03 -16.74 3.35
N GLY A 114 -4.27 -15.49 2.93
CA GLY A 114 -4.69 -14.39 3.79
C GLY A 114 -3.55 -13.56 4.40
N TRP A 115 -2.32 -13.69 3.91
CA TRP A 115 -1.21 -12.82 4.31
C TRP A 115 -1.39 -11.42 3.72
N PRO A 116 -1.27 -10.35 4.52
CA PRO A 116 -1.08 -9.02 3.99
C PRO A 116 0.17 -8.97 3.10
N VAL A 117 0.02 -8.47 1.87
CA VAL A 117 1.13 -8.30 0.93
C VAL A 117 1.10 -6.91 0.33
N VAL A 118 2.26 -6.24 0.32
CA VAL A 118 2.47 -4.93 -0.31
C VAL A 118 3.28 -5.13 -1.59
N ALA A 119 2.72 -4.68 -2.71
CA ALA A 119 3.44 -4.53 -3.97
C ALA A 119 4.11 -3.15 -4.00
N CYS A 120 5.40 -3.12 -4.31
CA CYS A 120 6.24 -1.93 -4.27
C CYS A 120 6.88 -1.70 -5.64
N TRP A 121 6.70 -0.51 -6.19
CA TRP A 121 7.43 -0.05 -7.36
C TRP A 121 8.22 1.19 -7.02
N GLU A 122 9.54 1.06 -7.06
CA GLU A 122 10.45 2.18 -6.93
C GLU A 122 10.68 2.85 -8.29
N ASN A 123 10.45 4.16 -8.33
CA ASN A 123 10.65 4.95 -9.53
C ASN A 123 11.98 5.70 -9.44
N ALA A 124 12.99 5.22 -10.16
CA ALA A 124 14.31 5.86 -10.21
C ALA A 124 14.36 7.06 -11.18
N GLU A 125 13.29 7.31 -11.95
CA GLU A 125 13.25 8.39 -12.92
C GLU A 125 13.19 9.76 -12.23
N ARG A 126 13.76 10.77 -12.89
CA ARG A 126 13.70 12.16 -12.45
C ARG A 126 12.85 13.01 -13.39
N THR A 127 12.24 14.04 -12.85
CA THR A 127 11.61 15.13 -13.61
C THR A 127 12.69 16.00 -14.27
N ARG A 128 12.28 16.88 -15.19
CA ARG A 128 13.21 17.77 -15.92
C ARG A 128 13.98 18.71 -15.00
N ASP A 129 13.39 19.10 -13.87
CA ASP A 129 14.01 19.91 -12.81
C ASP A 129 14.79 19.08 -11.78
N GLY A 130 15.04 17.80 -12.06
CA GLY A 130 15.94 16.93 -11.28
C GLY A 130 15.32 16.27 -10.05
N ARG A 131 14.04 16.51 -9.75
CA ARG A 131 13.34 15.86 -8.62
C ARG A 131 13.04 14.41 -8.96
N LEU A 132 13.06 13.53 -7.95
CA LEU A 132 12.63 12.15 -8.15
C LEU A 132 11.13 12.10 -8.44
N LYS A 133 10.74 11.30 -9.43
CA LYS A 133 9.33 11.02 -9.66
C LYS A 133 8.78 10.14 -8.53
N PRO A 134 7.47 10.22 -8.24
CA PRO A 134 6.86 9.39 -7.20
C PRO A 134 7.04 7.89 -7.48
N SER A 135 7.41 7.16 -6.42
CA SER A 135 7.29 5.70 -6.34
C SER A 135 5.85 5.31 -5.98
N HIS A 136 5.54 4.02 -6.02
CA HIS A 136 4.18 3.54 -5.78
C HIS A 136 4.15 2.30 -4.88
N VAL A 137 3.10 2.20 -4.06
CA VAL A 137 2.82 1.02 -3.23
C VAL A 137 1.33 0.68 -3.32
N ALA A 138 1.01 -0.61 -3.32
CA ALA A 138 -0.36 -1.11 -3.41
C ALA A 138 -0.53 -2.38 -2.56
N MET A 139 -1.77 -2.68 -2.15
CA MET A 139 -2.07 -3.93 -1.44
C MET A 139 -2.37 -5.03 -2.46
N LEU A 140 -1.79 -6.20 -2.28
CA LEU A 140 -2.19 -7.39 -3.02
C LEU A 140 -3.54 -7.90 -2.49
N LEU A 141 -4.41 -8.25 -3.43
CA LEU A 141 -5.61 -9.01 -3.15
C LEU A 141 -5.32 -10.50 -3.34
N PRO A 142 -6.09 -11.38 -2.69
CA PRO A 142 -6.11 -12.78 -3.10
C PRO A 142 -6.31 -12.91 -4.61
N PRO A 143 -5.49 -13.75 -5.28
CA PRO A 143 -5.57 -13.87 -6.73
C PRO A 143 -6.91 -14.51 -7.15
N ASN A 144 -7.39 -14.11 -8.32
CA ASN A 144 -8.46 -14.80 -9.03
C ASN A 144 -7.83 -15.57 -10.20
N GLY A 145 -7.62 -16.88 -10.01
CA GLY A 145 -6.84 -17.69 -10.93
C GLY A 145 -5.34 -17.39 -10.85
N THR A 146 -4.70 -17.16 -12.00
CA THR A 146 -3.24 -16.93 -12.10
C THR A 146 -2.85 -15.45 -12.09
N GLU A 147 -3.83 -14.55 -12.01
CA GLU A 147 -3.57 -13.12 -12.10
C GLU A 147 -3.23 -12.51 -10.73
N CYS A 148 -2.15 -11.73 -10.70
CA CYS A 148 -1.78 -10.92 -9.54
C CYS A 148 -2.64 -9.65 -9.52
N ARG A 149 -3.48 -9.51 -8.49
CA ARG A 149 -4.49 -8.47 -8.39
C ARG A 149 -4.22 -7.54 -7.21
N ILE A 150 -4.54 -6.27 -7.35
CA ILE A 150 -4.24 -5.24 -6.37
C ILE A 150 -5.44 -4.36 -6.06
N ALA A 151 -5.39 -3.74 -4.88
CA ALA A 151 -6.11 -2.52 -4.55
C ALA A 151 -5.08 -1.39 -4.38
N GLN A 152 -5.38 -0.21 -4.93
CA GLN A 152 -4.50 0.94 -4.85
C GLN A 152 -5.26 2.26 -4.71
N ALA A 153 -4.60 3.22 -4.05
CA ALA A 153 -4.82 4.64 -4.29
C ALA A 153 -3.68 5.16 -5.18
N GLY A 154 -3.92 6.15 -6.04
CA GLY A 154 -2.90 6.55 -7.02
C GLY A 154 -3.36 7.65 -7.96
N ALA A 155 -2.78 7.67 -9.18
CA ALA A 155 -3.31 8.48 -10.28
C ALA A 155 -4.76 8.09 -10.61
N GLU A 156 -5.06 6.79 -10.48
CA GLU A 156 -6.38 6.19 -10.43
C GLU A 156 -6.49 5.35 -9.16
N ASN A 157 -7.62 5.48 -8.45
CA ASN A 157 -7.95 4.59 -7.35
C ASN A 157 -8.70 3.39 -7.89
N LEU A 158 -8.18 2.20 -7.64
CA LEU A 158 -8.66 0.96 -8.24
C LEU A 158 -8.77 -0.12 -7.18
N PHE A 159 -9.81 -0.93 -7.28
CA PHE A 159 -9.96 -2.13 -6.46
C PHE A 159 -10.11 -3.36 -7.35
N ASP A 160 -9.41 -4.42 -6.99
CA ASP A 160 -9.48 -5.71 -7.69
C ASP A 160 -9.19 -5.58 -9.20
N VAL A 161 -7.97 -5.13 -9.51
CA VAL A 161 -7.47 -5.00 -10.88
C VAL A 161 -6.15 -5.74 -11.06
N PRO A 162 -5.81 -6.16 -12.29
CA PRO A 162 -4.48 -6.69 -12.57
C PRO A 162 -3.40 -5.67 -12.16
N ILE A 163 -2.30 -6.13 -11.55
CA ILE A 163 -1.22 -5.25 -11.11
C ILE A 163 -0.67 -4.35 -12.24
N ALA A 164 -0.65 -4.85 -13.47
CA ALA A 164 -0.22 -4.10 -14.64
C ALA A 164 -1.12 -2.91 -14.99
N ARG A 165 -2.38 -2.89 -14.56
CA ARG A 165 -3.30 -1.75 -14.73
C ARG A 165 -2.98 -0.63 -13.74
N GLY A 166 -2.61 -0.98 -12.50
CA GLY A 166 -2.32 0.01 -11.47
C GLY A 166 -0.90 0.58 -11.54
N VAL A 167 0.10 -0.30 -11.67
CA VAL A 167 1.52 0.09 -11.62
C VAL A 167 2.14 0.29 -13.01
N GLY A 168 1.44 -0.17 -14.06
CA GLY A 168 1.93 -0.15 -15.43
C GLY A 168 2.65 -1.45 -15.85
N ARG A 169 2.79 -1.64 -17.17
CA ARG A 169 3.44 -2.83 -17.75
C ARG A 169 4.96 -2.69 -17.72
N GLY A 170 5.66 -3.82 -17.53
CA GLY A 170 7.12 -3.90 -17.63
C GLY A 170 7.89 -3.26 -16.46
N ARG A 171 7.20 -2.87 -15.39
CA ARG A 171 7.85 -2.38 -14.16
C ARG A 171 8.31 -3.57 -13.31
N GLU A 172 9.50 -3.45 -12.73
CA GLU A 172 9.97 -4.39 -11.71
C GLU A 172 9.25 -4.09 -10.40
N ILE A 173 8.55 -5.10 -9.87
CA ILE A 173 7.77 -4.98 -8.65
C ILE A 173 8.42 -5.84 -7.57
N GLU A 174 8.66 -5.23 -6.42
CA GLU A 174 9.08 -5.89 -5.21
C GLU A 174 7.85 -6.23 -4.37
N PHE A 175 7.77 -7.47 -3.86
CA PHE A 175 6.66 -7.90 -3.00
C PHE A 175 7.14 -8.14 -1.59
N TRP A 176 6.39 -7.62 -0.62
CA TRP A 176 6.62 -7.80 0.80
C TRP A 176 5.41 -8.44 1.45
N ALA A 177 5.58 -9.61 2.05
CA ALA A 177 4.51 -10.35 2.72
C ALA A 177 4.68 -10.33 4.23
N HIS A 178 3.57 -10.27 4.96
CA HIS A 178 3.54 -10.47 6.40
C HIS A 178 2.78 -11.78 6.72
N PRO A 179 3.48 -12.93 6.81
CA PRO A 179 2.89 -14.22 7.15
C PRO A 179 2.32 -14.25 8.56
#